data_AF-A0A550BSG0-F1
#
_entry.id   AF-A0A550BSG0-F1
#
_cell.length_a   1.000
_cell.length_b   1.000
_cell.length_c   1.000
_cell.angle_alpha   90.00
_cell.angle_beta   90.00
_cell.angle_gamma   90.00
#
_symmetry.space_group_name_H-M   'P 1'
#
loop_
_entity.id
_entity.type
_entity.pdbx_description
1 polymer ?
#
loop_
_entity_poly.entity_id
_entity_poly.type
_entity_poly.pdbx_seq_one_letter_code
_entity_poly.pdbx_strand_id
1 'polypeptide(L)'
;MYSIAILALLPAVLAKPLPRQTTSTAGAVHIHPSDNTNFCLGAAGTGNGALVDIYDCTTKTSSTPAWVLDNDKKRFQLSGTQMCLDAGNNPSDGTAMKIWQCYDNLTQQSWAYNNEHFSVGSGAECLDLQDGRLADGATTQTWACSASNANQLWTTTAATATTTPSTPSASGQALHPNGSSGKCLNVAGDVANGTPVQIDDCDDSSAQKFVLSRGTTAVKLAGTDFCLDAGEDVGNGASMKIWQCYEGLAQQTWYYTEDNRIAVQGAGQCLDVSRGDLTDGNTMQTWICTDGNTNQIWN
;
A
#
# COMPACT_ATOMS: atom_id res chain seq x y z
N MET A 1 27.08 -55.09 -25.30
CA MET A 1 27.32 -53.68 -25.70
C MET A 1 26.63 -52.82 -24.66
N TYR A 2 27.38 -52.24 -23.71
CA TYR A 2 26.83 -51.34 -22.69
C TYR A 2 26.72 -49.94 -23.29
N SER A 3 25.50 -49.40 -23.36
CA SER A 3 25.27 -48.03 -23.82
C SER A 3 25.21 -47.13 -22.59
N ILE A 4 26.27 -46.35 -22.37
CA ILE A 4 26.34 -45.34 -21.31
C ILE A 4 25.57 -44.11 -21.81
N ALA A 5 24.39 -43.85 -21.24
CA ALA A 5 23.68 -42.60 -21.43
C ALA A 5 24.34 -41.53 -20.54
N ILE A 6 25.05 -40.59 -21.16
CA ILE A 6 25.59 -39.40 -20.48
C ILE A 6 24.41 -38.47 -20.22
N LEU A 7 23.93 -38.45 -18.98
CA LEU A 7 22.97 -37.46 -18.50
C LEU A 7 23.72 -36.12 -18.36
N ALA A 8 23.59 -35.25 -19.36
CA ALA A 8 24.13 -33.90 -19.28
C ALA A 8 23.37 -33.12 -18.20
N LEU A 9 24.00 -32.92 -17.05
CA LEU A 9 23.58 -31.94 -16.05
C LEU A 9 23.71 -30.55 -16.67
N LEU A 10 22.60 -30.01 -17.18
CA LEU A 10 22.50 -28.59 -17.50
C LEU A 10 22.77 -27.80 -16.22
N PRO A 11 23.74 -26.86 -16.21
CA PRO A 11 23.90 -25.97 -15.08
C PRO A 11 22.63 -25.16 -14.95
N ALA A 12 21.97 -25.25 -13.80
CA ALA A 12 20.94 -24.31 -13.41
C ALA A 12 21.59 -22.93 -13.36
N VAL A 13 21.43 -22.16 -14.44
CA VAL A 13 21.77 -20.74 -14.45
C VAL A 13 20.87 -20.12 -13.39
N LEU A 14 21.43 -19.82 -12.20
CA LEU A 14 20.77 -18.95 -11.24
C LEU A 14 20.54 -17.62 -11.97
N ALA A 15 19.31 -17.37 -12.39
CA ALA A 15 18.90 -16.06 -12.86
C ALA A 15 19.27 -15.06 -11.76
N LYS A 16 20.15 -14.11 -12.08
CA LYS A 16 20.52 -13.05 -11.14
C LYS A 16 19.22 -12.34 -10.72
N PRO A 17 18.91 -12.26 -9.41
CA PRO A 17 17.67 -11.63 -8.96
C PRO A 17 17.61 -10.20 -9.47
N LEU A 18 16.48 -9.83 -10.07
CA LEU A 18 16.25 -8.48 -10.56
C LEU A 18 16.30 -7.51 -9.37
N PRO A 19 17.12 -6.44 -9.44
CA PRO A 19 17.20 -5.48 -8.35
C PRO A 19 15.87 -4.74 -8.19
N ARG A 20 15.35 -4.76 -6.96
CA ARG A 20 14.20 -3.98 -6.52
C ARG A 20 14.51 -2.48 -6.63
N GLN A 21 13.52 -1.69 -7.04
CA GLN A 21 13.67 -0.26 -7.31
C GLN A 21 13.35 0.61 -6.09
N THR A 22 13.96 1.79 -5.99
CA THR A 22 13.66 2.77 -4.93
C THR A 22 12.38 3.56 -5.21
N THR A 23 11.86 4.23 -4.19
CA THR A 23 10.73 5.15 -4.30
C THR A 23 11.11 6.36 -5.16
N SER A 24 10.27 6.73 -6.14
CA SER A 24 10.45 7.97 -6.91
C SER A 24 9.81 9.16 -6.20
N THR A 25 10.45 10.33 -6.30
CA THR A 25 9.99 11.62 -5.74
C THR A 25 9.60 12.63 -6.83
N ALA A 26 9.51 12.20 -8.09
CA ALA A 26 9.07 13.05 -9.20
C ALA A 26 7.58 13.44 -9.06
N GLY A 27 7.16 14.47 -9.82
CA GLY A 27 5.79 14.98 -9.78
C GLY A 27 4.77 13.86 -10.06
N ALA A 28 3.88 13.64 -9.10
CA ALA A 28 2.85 12.62 -9.19
C ALA A 28 1.61 13.15 -9.94
N VAL A 29 0.84 12.23 -10.52
CA VAL A 29 -0.41 12.51 -11.22
C VAL A 29 -1.53 11.64 -10.69
N HIS A 30 -2.75 12.14 -10.81
CA HIS A 30 -3.93 11.28 -10.78
C HIS A 30 -4.22 10.80 -12.19
N ILE A 31 -4.64 9.55 -12.32
CA ILE A 31 -5.03 8.93 -13.59
C ILE A 31 -6.54 8.75 -13.54
N HIS A 32 -7.24 9.27 -14.54
CA HIS A 32 -8.69 9.32 -14.60
C HIS A 32 -9.24 8.49 -15.76
N PRO A 33 -10.34 7.75 -15.59
CA PRO A 33 -11.00 7.09 -16.70
C PRO A 33 -11.65 8.15 -17.61
N SER A 34 -11.30 8.11 -18.89
CA SER A 34 -11.65 9.13 -19.88
C SER A 34 -11.30 10.53 -19.36
N ASP A 35 -12.24 11.47 -19.39
CA ASP A 35 -12.14 12.84 -18.87
C ASP A 35 -12.80 13.01 -17.49
N ASN A 36 -13.20 11.91 -16.83
CA ASN A 36 -13.91 11.97 -15.56
C ASN A 36 -12.94 12.16 -14.38
N THR A 37 -12.76 13.42 -13.98
CA THR A 37 -11.86 13.79 -12.88
C THR A 37 -12.35 13.41 -11.49
N ASN A 38 -13.57 12.88 -11.35
CA ASN A 38 -14.08 12.45 -10.04
C ASN A 38 -13.54 11.08 -9.63
N PHE A 39 -13.21 10.22 -10.60
CA PHE A 39 -12.67 8.89 -10.35
C PHE A 39 -11.19 8.84 -10.66
N CYS A 40 -10.41 8.18 -9.80
CA CYS A 40 -8.98 8.02 -9.96
C CYS A 40 -8.58 6.55 -9.92
N LEU A 41 -7.58 6.16 -10.72
CA LEU A 41 -6.94 4.84 -10.68
C LEU A 41 -6.19 4.67 -9.36
N GLY A 42 -6.45 3.57 -8.67
CA GLY A 42 -5.96 3.28 -7.34
C GLY A 42 -5.38 1.89 -7.17
N ALA A 43 -4.95 1.64 -5.95
CA ALA A 43 -4.62 0.30 -5.48
C ALA A 43 -5.50 -0.01 -4.28
N ALA A 44 -6.23 -1.12 -4.34
CA ALA A 44 -7.11 -1.59 -3.26
C ALA A 44 -6.34 -2.13 -2.04
N GLY A 45 -5.01 -2.12 -2.09
CA GLY A 45 -4.12 -2.58 -1.03
C GLY A 45 -2.67 -2.17 -1.31
N THR A 46 -1.75 -2.61 -0.45
CA THR A 46 -0.38 -2.09 -0.42
C THR A 46 0.70 -3.11 -0.78
N GLY A 47 0.32 -4.39 -0.88
CA GLY A 47 1.22 -5.50 -1.15
C GLY A 47 1.18 -5.98 -2.59
N ASN A 48 2.15 -6.83 -2.93
CA ASN A 48 2.19 -7.54 -4.21
C ASN A 48 0.86 -8.28 -4.45
N GLY A 49 0.23 -8.04 -5.61
CA GLY A 49 -1.02 -8.69 -5.97
C GLY A 49 -2.27 -7.93 -5.56
N ALA A 50 -2.16 -6.84 -4.80
CA ALA A 50 -3.33 -5.99 -4.53
C ALA A 50 -3.90 -5.45 -5.84
N LEU A 51 -5.21 -5.55 -6.00
CA LEU A 51 -5.89 -5.16 -7.23
C LEU A 51 -5.75 -3.66 -7.50
N VAL A 52 -5.76 -3.31 -8.77
CA VAL A 52 -5.89 -1.93 -9.23
C VAL A 52 -7.32 -1.69 -9.65
N ASP A 53 -7.95 -0.73 -8.98
CA ASP A 53 -9.34 -0.33 -9.14
C ASP A 53 -9.44 1.16 -9.44
N ILE A 54 -10.66 1.66 -9.60
CA ILE A 54 -10.94 3.09 -9.54
C ILE A 54 -11.77 3.43 -8.29
N TYR A 55 -11.60 4.65 -7.79
CA TYR A 55 -12.33 5.17 -6.64
C TYR A 55 -12.63 6.66 -6.82
N ASP A 56 -13.67 7.14 -6.15
CA ASP A 56 -14.05 8.54 -6.09
C ASP A 56 -12.99 9.32 -5.30
N CYS A 57 -12.15 10.03 -6.04
CA CYS A 57 -11.07 10.84 -5.49
C CYS A 57 -11.51 12.26 -5.10
N THR A 58 -12.79 12.60 -5.25
CA THR A 58 -13.36 13.82 -4.67
C THR A 58 -13.61 13.67 -3.17
N THR A 59 -13.77 12.44 -2.69
CA THR A 59 -14.01 12.12 -1.28
C THR A 59 -12.76 11.59 -0.55
N LYS A 60 -11.76 11.05 -1.27
CA LYS A 60 -10.53 10.45 -0.70
C LYS A 60 -9.30 11.37 -0.74
N THR A 61 -9.47 12.67 -0.54
CA THR A 61 -8.51 13.71 -0.95
C THR A 61 -7.11 13.66 -0.31
N SER A 62 -6.94 13.05 0.87
CA SER A 62 -5.64 13.00 1.58
C SER A 62 -4.78 11.77 1.28
N SER A 63 -5.36 10.68 0.78
CA SER A 63 -4.60 9.48 0.42
C SER A 63 -4.77 9.06 -1.03
N THR A 64 -5.56 9.76 -1.85
CA THR A 64 -5.79 9.47 -3.27
C THR A 64 -4.51 8.93 -3.90
N PRO A 65 -4.40 7.60 -4.17
CA PRO A 65 -3.30 7.04 -4.92
C PRO A 65 -2.93 7.93 -6.11
N ALA A 66 -1.70 8.43 -6.07
CA ALA A 66 -1.09 9.15 -7.16
C ALA A 66 0.01 8.29 -7.76
N TRP A 67 0.23 8.46 -9.05
CA TRP A 67 1.18 7.69 -9.81
C TRP A 67 2.30 8.59 -10.30
N VAL A 68 3.53 8.09 -10.27
CA VAL A 68 4.66 8.70 -10.95
C VAL A 68 4.83 8.00 -12.30
N LEU A 69 4.71 8.77 -13.37
CA LEU A 69 4.95 8.31 -14.74
C LEU A 69 6.44 8.50 -15.03
N ASP A 70 7.18 7.40 -14.97
CA ASP A 70 8.59 7.38 -15.28
C ASP A 70 8.74 7.13 -16.79
N ASN A 71 9.05 8.18 -17.55
CA ASN A 71 9.24 8.12 -19.00
C ASN A 71 10.49 7.33 -19.40
N ASP A 72 11.54 7.38 -18.56
CA ASP A 72 12.82 6.73 -18.85
C ASP A 72 12.69 5.22 -18.68
N LYS A 73 12.01 4.80 -17.61
CA LYS A 73 11.73 3.38 -17.32
C LYS A 73 10.44 2.87 -17.94
N LYS A 74 9.63 3.76 -18.52
CA LYS A 74 8.31 3.47 -19.08
C LYS A 74 7.40 2.76 -18.07
N ARG A 75 7.13 3.36 -16.91
CA ARG A 75 6.32 2.69 -15.88
C ARG A 75 5.47 3.66 -15.06
N PHE A 76 4.39 3.13 -14.52
CA PHE A 76 3.60 3.79 -13.47
C PHE A 76 4.03 3.26 -12.12
N GLN A 77 4.75 4.07 -11.35
CA GLN A 77 5.10 3.75 -9.97
C GLN A 77 4.09 4.40 -9.03
N LEU A 78 3.53 3.65 -8.09
CA LEU A 78 2.66 4.20 -7.06
C LEU A 78 3.50 5.13 -6.16
N SER A 79 3.10 6.40 -6.09
CA SER A 79 3.91 7.49 -5.53
C SER A 79 4.31 7.20 -4.07
N GLY A 80 5.57 7.44 -3.73
CA GLY A 80 6.11 7.16 -2.39
C GLY A 80 6.32 5.67 -2.06
N THR A 81 6.11 4.75 -3.02
CA THR A 81 6.25 3.29 -2.78
C THR A 81 7.20 2.62 -3.78
N GLN A 82 7.56 1.35 -3.54
CA GLN A 82 8.31 0.51 -4.49
C GLN A 82 7.38 -0.35 -5.36
N MET A 83 6.13 0.07 -5.53
CA MET A 83 5.08 -0.67 -6.22
C MET A 83 4.77 -0.05 -7.59
N CYS A 84 4.52 -0.89 -8.59
CA CYS A 84 4.29 -0.51 -9.97
C CYS A 84 2.98 -1.13 -10.48
N LEU A 85 2.34 -0.47 -11.43
CA LEU A 85 1.22 -1.02 -12.18
C LEU A 85 1.71 -2.24 -12.98
N ASP A 86 1.09 -3.40 -12.73
CA ASP A 86 1.53 -4.69 -13.23
C ASP A 86 0.38 -5.44 -13.91
N ALA A 87 0.58 -5.77 -15.19
CA ALA A 87 -0.40 -6.47 -16.02
C ALA A 87 -0.35 -8.00 -15.92
N GLY A 88 0.49 -8.56 -15.04
CA GLY A 88 0.73 -9.99 -14.93
C GLY A 88 1.64 -10.56 -16.01
N ASN A 89 2.18 -11.74 -15.75
CA ASN A 89 3.25 -12.31 -16.58
C ASN A 89 2.85 -12.60 -18.03
N ASN A 90 1.55 -12.81 -18.28
CA ASN A 90 0.99 -13.10 -19.61
C ASN A 90 -0.30 -12.28 -19.78
N PRO A 91 -0.20 -10.97 -20.03
CA PRO A 91 -1.37 -10.13 -20.19
C PRO A 91 -2.16 -10.58 -21.43
N SER A 92 -3.48 -10.64 -21.27
CA SER A 92 -4.48 -11.02 -22.27
C SER A 92 -5.83 -10.44 -21.84
N ASP A 93 -6.80 -10.37 -22.76
CA ASP A 93 -8.17 -9.94 -22.47
C ASP A 93 -8.69 -10.47 -21.12
N GLY A 94 -9.01 -9.56 -20.21
CA GLY A 94 -9.55 -9.85 -18.89
C GLY A 94 -8.51 -10.12 -17.80
N THR A 95 -7.21 -9.96 -18.06
CA THR A 95 -6.19 -10.11 -17.01
C THR A 95 -6.32 -8.98 -16.01
N ALA A 96 -6.66 -9.30 -14.77
CA ALA A 96 -6.82 -8.30 -13.72
C ALA A 96 -5.52 -7.52 -13.46
N MET A 97 -5.66 -6.20 -13.39
CA MET A 97 -4.55 -5.32 -13.02
C MET A 97 -4.28 -5.41 -11.52
N LYS A 98 -3.01 -5.28 -11.17
CA LYS A 98 -2.54 -5.28 -9.79
C LYS A 98 -1.37 -4.33 -9.62
N ILE A 99 -1.05 -4.03 -8.37
CA ILE A 99 0.27 -3.53 -8.03
C ILE A 99 1.21 -4.70 -7.76
N TRP A 100 2.45 -4.55 -8.22
CA TRP A 100 3.53 -5.45 -7.87
C TRP A 100 4.80 -4.64 -7.68
N GLN A 101 5.72 -5.18 -6.91
CA GLN A 101 7.05 -4.63 -6.76
C GLN A 101 7.66 -4.23 -8.10
N CYS A 102 8.18 -3.00 -8.18
CA CYS A 102 8.88 -2.51 -9.34
C CYS A 102 10.19 -3.26 -9.58
N TYR A 103 10.37 -3.77 -10.79
CA TYR A 103 11.62 -4.30 -11.30
C TYR A 103 11.93 -3.72 -12.69
N ASP A 104 13.21 -3.58 -13.00
CA ASP A 104 13.61 -3.18 -14.35
C ASP A 104 13.46 -4.35 -15.34
N ASN A 105 13.12 -4.03 -16.60
CA ASN A 105 13.02 -4.98 -17.72
C ASN A 105 11.88 -6.02 -17.61
N LEU A 106 10.89 -5.80 -16.75
CA LEU A 106 9.65 -6.57 -16.78
C LEU A 106 8.71 -5.96 -17.82
N THR A 107 8.37 -6.73 -18.87
CA THR A 107 7.47 -6.26 -19.94
C THR A 107 6.07 -5.96 -19.43
N GLN A 108 5.63 -6.69 -18.40
CA GLN A 108 4.34 -6.49 -17.73
C GLN A 108 4.26 -5.27 -16.81
N GLN A 109 5.38 -4.58 -16.59
CA GLN A 109 5.47 -3.30 -15.86
C GLN A 109 5.98 -2.17 -16.75
N SER A 110 6.14 -2.43 -18.05
CA SER A 110 6.62 -1.48 -19.04
C SER A 110 5.44 -0.98 -19.87
N TRP A 111 5.22 0.32 -19.89
CA TRP A 111 4.02 0.97 -20.39
C TRP A 111 4.35 2.06 -21.39
N ALA A 112 3.62 2.07 -22.50
CA ALA A 112 3.56 3.21 -23.39
C ALA A 112 2.24 3.95 -23.12
N TYR A 113 2.33 5.21 -22.74
CA TYR A 113 1.18 6.08 -22.59
C TYR A 113 1.21 7.12 -23.71
N ASN A 114 0.24 7.06 -24.60
CA ASN A 114 0.02 8.03 -25.68
C ASN A 114 -1.32 8.73 -25.47
N ASN A 115 -1.71 9.62 -26.39
CA ASN A 115 -2.97 10.36 -26.30
C ASN A 115 -4.22 9.50 -26.57
N GLU A 116 -4.06 8.19 -26.83
CA GLU A 116 -5.14 7.26 -27.12
C GLU A 116 -5.36 6.27 -25.96
N HIS A 117 -4.32 5.58 -25.50
CA HIS A 117 -4.41 4.53 -24.48
C HIS A 117 -3.08 4.30 -23.76
N PHE A 118 -3.13 3.56 -22.65
CA PHE A 118 -1.95 3.07 -21.94
C PHE A 118 -1.74 1.59 -22.27
N SER A 119 -0.75 1.28 -23.09
CA SER A 119 -0.46 -0.08 -23.54
C SER A 119 0.73 -0.69 -22.82
N VAL A 120 0.67 -2.01 -22.59
CA VAL A 120 1.70 -2.75 -21.84
C VAL A 120 2.62 -3.55 -22.77
N GLY A 121 3.91 -3.60 -22.42
CA GLY A 121 4.92 -4.40 -23.08
C GLY A 121 5.08 -4.08 -24.56
N SER A 122 4.71 -5.04 -25.42
CA SER A 122 4.75 -4.91 -26.89
C SER A 122 3.65 -4.01 -27.45
N GLY A 123 2.66 -3.61 -26.65
CA GLY A 123 1.56 -2.75 -27.04
C GLY A 123 0.32 -3.49 -27.56
N ALA A 124 0.22 -4.81 -27.36
CA ALA A 124 -0.96 -5.59 -27.78
C ALA A 124 -2.17 -5.38 -26.85
N GLU A 125 -1.89 -5.19 -25.56
CA GLU A 125 -2.87 -5.09 -24.48
C GLU A 125 -2.82 -3.70 -23.86
N CYS A 126 -3.98 -3.21 -23.44
CA CYS A 126 -4.18 -1.87 -22.89
C CYS A 126 -4.85 -1.91 -21.52
N LEU A 127 -4.53 -0.94 -20.66
CA LEU A 127 -5.27 -0.70 -19.44
C LEU A 127 -6.74 -0.39 -19.78
N ASP A 128 -7.65 -1.19 -19.24
CA ASP A 128 -9.08 -1.16 -19.54
C ASP A 128 -9.87 -1.10 -18.23
N LEU A 129 -10.81 -0.16 -18.13
CA LEU A 129 -11.79 -0.12 -17.06
C LEU A 129 -12.84 -1.19 -17.32
N GLN A 130 -12.89 -2.21 -16.46
CA GLN A 130 -13.74 -3.36 -16.67
C GLN A 130 -15.21 -2.95 -16.82
N ASP A 131 -15.79 -3.33 -17.96
CA ASP A 131 -17.18 -3.03 -18.36
C ASP A 131 -17.53 -1.52 -18.37
N GLY A 132 -16.54 -0.62 -18.32
CA GLY A 132 -16.75 0.83 -18.23
C GLY A 132 -17.42 1.28 -16.93
N ARG A 133 -17.35 0.46 -15.87
CA ARG A 133 -18.06 0.71 -14.62
C ARG A 133 -17.40 1.86 -13.83
N LEU A 134 -18.08 3.01 -13.77
CA LEU A 134 -17.66 4.18 -12.97
C LEU A 134 -18.25 4.12 -11.55
N ALA A 135 -17.62 3.34 -10.67
CA ALA A 135 -18.01 3.23 -9.27
C ALA A 135 -16.79 2.88 -8.39
N ASP A 136 -16.86 3.22 -7.10
CA ASP A 136 -15.83 2.83 -6.12
C ASP A 136 -15.58 1.32 -6.13
N GLY A 137 -14.30 0.96 -6.22
CA GLY A 137 -13.83 -0.42 -6.26
C GLY A 137 -14.06 -1.12 -7.60
N ALA A 138 -14.49 -0.41 -8.65
CA ALA A 138 -14.55 -1.00 -9.98
C ALA A 138 -13.14 -1.35 -10.46
N THR A 139 -12.96 -2.61 -10.85
CA THR A 139 -11.66 -3.17 -11.19
C THR A 139 -11.19 -2.76 -12.58
N THR A 140 -9.88 -2.79 -12.77
CA THR A 140 -9.26 -2.63 -14.08
C THR A 140 -8.64 -3.95 -14.54
N GLN A 141 -8.55 -4.09 -15.86
CA GLN A 141 -8.03 -5.28 -16.53
C GLN A 141 -7.15 -4.89 -17.71
N THR A 142 -6.48 -5.85 -18.33
CA THR A 142 -6.00 -5.68 -19.71
C THR A 142 -7.06 -6.07 -20.72
N TRP A 143 -7.07 -5.37 -21.84
CA TRP A 143 -7.87 -5.74 -23.00
C TRP A 143 -7.17 -5.31 -24.28
N ALA A 144 -7.44 -6.00 -25.39
CA ALA A 144 -6.93 -5.67 -26.71
C ALA A 144 -7.11 -4.17 -27.01
N CYS A 145 -6.00 -3.52 -27.38
CA CYS A 145 -5.97 -2.07 -27.58
C CYS A 145 -6.90 -1.63 -28.73
N SER A 146 -7.76 -0.66 -28.45
CA SER A 146 -8.66 -0.05 -29.44
C SER A 146 -8.87 1.42 -29.14
N ALA A 147 -8.49 2.29 -30.09
CA ALA A 147 -8.72 3.74 -29.99
C ALA A 147 -10.21 4.14 -29.93
N SER A 148 -11.11 3.21 -30.25
CA SER A 148 -12.57 3.42 -30.16
C SER A 148 -13.18 2.92 -28.84
N ASN A 149 -12.40 2.25 -27.99
CA ASN A 149 -12.86 1.75 -26.71
C ASN A 149 -12.73 2.85 -25.65
N ALA A 150 -13.85 3.43 -25.24
CA ALA A 150 -13.90 4.46 -24.21
C ALA A 150 -13.34 3.99 -22.84
N ASN A 151 -13.38 2.68 -22.57
CA ASN A 151 -12.87 2.10 -21.33
C ASN A 151 -11.32 2.11 -21.25
N GLN A 152 -10.64 2.37 -22.37
CA GLN A 152 -9.18 2.43 -22.48
C GLN A 152 -8.65 3.86 -22.60
N LEU A 153 -9.54 4.85 -22.60
CA LEU A 153 -9.16 6.25 -22.58
C LEU A 153 -8.84 6.63 -21.13
N TRP A 154 -7.67 7.22 -20.93
CA TRP A 154 -7.22 7.68 -19.62
C TRP A 154 -6.61 9.07 -19.74
N THR A 155 -6.98 9.96 -18.83
CA THR A 155 -6.34 11.28 -18.72
C THR A 155 -5.54 11.37 -17.44
N THR A 156 -4.61 12.33 -17.40
CA THR A 156 -3.85 12.62 -16.19
C THR A 156 -4.03 14.07 -15.80
N THR A 157 -4.17 14.30 -14.50
CA THR A 157 -4.04 15.63 -13.92
C THR A 157 -2.85 15.62 -12.99
N ALA A 158 -2.15 16.76 -12.89
CA ALA A 158 -1.16 16.91 -11.83
C ALA A 158 -1.84 16.61 -10.49
N ALA A 159 -1.24 15.73 -9.69
CA ALA A 159 -1.61 15.62 -8.29
C ALA A 159 -1.11 16.92 -7.66
N THR A 160 -1.94 17.97 -7.68
CA THR A 160 -1.65 19.19 -6.94
C THR A 160 -1.40 18.78 -5.51
N ALA A 161 -0.20 19.03 -5.02
CA ALA A 161 0.13 18.89 -3.61
C ALA A 161 -0.73 19.89 -2.82
N THR A 162 -2.00 19.55 -2.55
CA THR A 162 -2.85 20.31 -1.64
C THR A 162 -2.38 20.18 -0.20
N THR A 163 -1.44 19.28 0.07
CA THR A 163 -0.52 19.39 1.20
C THR A 163 0.80 18.78 0.75
N THR A 164 1.92 19.51 0.83
CA THR A 164 3.19 18.91 1.28
C THR A 164 2.83 17.89 2.36
N PRO A 165 3.37 16.65 2.44
CA PRO A 165 3.11 15.78 3.58
C PRO A 165 3.26 16.66 4.81
N SER A 166 2.16 17.00 5.47
CA SER A 166 2.24 17.88 6.62
C SER A 166 3.13 17.08 7.53
N THR A 167 4.34 17.56 7.79
CA THR A 167 5.25 16.86 8.70
C THR A 167 4.39 16.56 9.91
N PRO A 168 4.08 15.27 10.17
CA PRO A 168 3.09 14.94 11.17
C PRO A 168 3.55 15.62 12.46
N SER A 169 2.62 16.32 13.13
CA SER A 169 2.98 17.23 14.22
C SER A 169 3.97 16.53 15.14
N ALA A 170 5.11 17.16 15.41
CA ALA A 170 6.14 16.55 16.25
C ALA A 170 5.62 16.26 17.67
N SER A 171 4.51 16.90 18.08
CA SER A 171 3.80 16.63 19.33
C SER A 171 3.09 15.27 19.38
N GLY A 172 2.88 14.62 18.23
CA GLY A 172 2.01 13.45 18.11
C GLY A 172 0.54 13.72 18.36
N GLN A 173 -0.27 12.68 18.17
CA GLN A 173 -1.71 12.63 18.43
C GLN A 173 -2.07 11.36 19.21
N ALA A 174 -3.18 11.40 19.95
CA ALA A 174 -3.76 10.18 20.49
C ALA A 174 -4.40 9.36 19.36
N LEU A 175 -4.35 8.03 19.48
CA LEU A 175 -5.05 7.12 18.57
C LEU A 175 -6.17 6.43 19.35
N HIS A 176 -7.42 6.70 18.97
CA HIS A 176 -8.59 6.22 19.66
C HIS A 176 -9.20 5.00 18.95
N PRO A 177 -9.49 3.90 19.65
CA PRO A 177 -10.19 2.78 19.04
C PRO A 177 -11.63 3.20 18.71
N ASN A 178 -12.19 2.61 17.67
CA ASN A 178 -13.57 2.89 17.31
C ASN A 178 -14.55 2.61 18.45
N GLY A 179 -15.51 3.52 18.64
CA GLY A 179 -16.52 3.45 19.69
C GLY A 179 -16.07 4.01 21.05
N SER A 180 -14.83 4.48 21.21
CA SER A 180 -14.40 5.16 22.44
C SER A 180 -13.32 6.22 22.22
N SER A 181 -13.69 7.49 22.39
CA SER A 181 -12.73 8.61 22.46
C SER A 181 -12.06 8.75 23.84
N GLY A 182 -12.49 7.97 24.83
CA GLY A 182 -11.89 7.95 26.17
C GLY A 182 -10.75 6.94 26.31
N LYS A 183 -10.54 6.08 25.30
CA LYS A 183 -9.47 5.10 25.25
C LYS A 183 -8.42 5.50 24.23
N CYS A 184 -7.17 5.18 24.53
CA CYS A 184 -6.01 5.57 23.75
C CYS A 184 -5.07 4.37 23.56
N LEU A 185 -4.46 4.27 22.38
CA LEU A 185 -3.26 3.45 22.20
C LEU A 185 -2.19 3.92 23.19
N ASN A 186 -1.61 3.00 23.95
CA ASN A 186 -0.73 3.33 25.06
C ASN A 186 0.51 2.43 25.09
N VAL A 187 1.68 3.01 25.40
CA VAL A 187 2.88 2.25 25.76
C VAL A 187 2.80 1.89 27.25
N ALA A 188 2.77 0.59 27.57
CA ALA A 188 2.40 0.07 28.89
C ALA A 188 3.36 0.39 30.05
N GLY A 189 4.51 1.00 29.78
CA GLY A 189 5.56 1.22 30.79
C GLY A 189 6.73 2.04 30.23
N ASP A 190 7.92 1.80 30.75
CA ASP A 190 9.12 2.52 30.35
C ASP A 190 9.39 2.39 28.84
N VAL A 191 9.83 3.47 28.22
CA VAL A 191 10.15 3.51 26.79
C VAL A 191 11.45 2.73 26.55
N ALA A 192 11.31 1.46 26.17
CA ALA A 192 12.40 0.54 25.89
C ALA A 192 12.01 -0.46 24.79
N ASN A 193 13.02 -1.10 24.18
CA ASN A 193 12.78 -2.15 23.19
C ASN A 193 12.01 -3.30 23.84
N GLY A 194 10.90 -3.68 23.24
CA GLY A 194 10.08 -4.77 23.76
C GLY A 194 8.90 -4.33 24.62
N THR A 195 8.82 -3.05 25.00
CA THR A 195 7.71 -2.58 25.84
C THR A 195 6.38 -2.80 25.11
N PRO A 196 5.41 -3.50 25.72
CA PRO A 196 4.12 -3.77 25.10
C PRO A 196 3.33 -2.50 24.78
N VAL A 197 2.51 -2.59 23.75
CA VAL A 197 1.48 -1.60 23.45
C VAL A 197 0.11 -2.17 23.83
N GLN A 198 -0.70 -1.34 24.48
CA GLN A 198 -1.99 -1.71 25.04
C GLN A 198 -3.05 -0.65 24.72
N ILE A 199 -4.28 -0.93 25.11
CA ILE A 199 -5.32 0.09 25.25
C ILE A 199 -5.42 0.53 26.71
N ASP A 200 -5.59 1.82 26.94
CA ASP A 200 -5.74 2.41 28.27
C ASP A 200 -6.64 3.65 28.24
N ASP A 201 -7.05 4.13 29.40
CA ASP A 201 -7.72 5.42 29.54
C ASP A 201 -6.81 6.55 29.05
N CYS A 202 -7.37 7.49 28.29
CA CYS A 202 -6.62 8.64 27.82
C CYS A 202 -6.21 9.54 28.99
N ASP A 203 -4.91 9.81 29.14
CA ASP A 203 -4.34 10.59 30.25
C ASP A 203 -3.45 11.75 29.79
N ASP A 204 -3.40 12.01 28.49
CA ASP A 204 -2.56 12.99 27.83
C ASP A 204 -1.05 12.82 28.02
N SER A 205 -0.61 11.67 28.57
CA SER A 205 0.80 11.34 28.74
C SER A 205 1.51 11.21 27.39
N SER A 206 2.83 11.37 27.41
CA SER A 206 3.66 11.14 26.22
C SER A 206 3.64 9.70 25.73
N ALA A 207 3.24 8.73 26.59
CA ALA A 207 3.08 7.32 26.22
C ALA A 207 1.91 7.06 25.26
N GLN A 208 1.03 8.06 25.07
CA GLN A 208 -0.17 7.98 24.24
C GLN A 208 -0.13 8.88 23.01
N LYS A 209 1.02 9.50 22.70
CA LYS A 209 1.14 10.44 21.57
C LYS A 209 1.97 9.82 20.46
N PHE A 210 1.35 9.60 19.30
CA PHE A 210 1.97 8.98 18.13
C PHE A 210 2.01 9.93 16.93
N VAL A 211 3.10 9.87 16.20
CA VAL A 211 3.37 10.62 14.98
C VAL A 211 3.23 9.65 13.81
N LEU A 212 2.27 9.91 12.93
CA LEU A 212 1.94 9.11 11.76
C LEU A 212 1.19 9.98 10.74
N SER A 213 1.19 9.55 9.48
CA SER A 213 0.46 10.20 8.38
C SER A 213 -0.41 9.20 7.65
N ARG A 214 -1.43 9.66 6.93
CA ARG A 214 -2.16 8.83 5.96
C ARG A 214 -1.19 8.25 4.91
N GLY A 215 -1.51 7.08 4.38
CA GLY A 215 -0.66 6.36 3.45
C GLY A 215 0.51 5.65 4.14
N THR A 216 1.58 5.37 3.39
CA THR A 216 2.80 4.73 3.93
C THR A 216 3.44 5.61 5.00
N THR A 217 3.64 5.04 6.18
CA THR A 217 4.11 5.77 7.35
C THR A 217 4.83 4.86 8.34
N ALA A 218 5.50 5.46 9.33
CA ALA A 218 5.86 4.80 10.58
C ALA A 218 4.92 5.34 11.66
N VAL A 219 4.58 4.52 12.66
CA VAL A 219 3.82 4.97 13.83
C VAL A 219 4.80 5.21 14.97
N LYS A 220 5.30 6.44 15.07
CA LYS A 220 6.41 6.81 15.96
C LYS A 220 5.90 7.39 17.27
N LEU A 221 6.41 6.95 18.41
CA LEU A 221 6.11 7.55 19.71
C LEU A 221 6.74 8.96 19.79
N ALA A 222 5.91 9.98 19.99
CA ALA A 222 6.29 11.38 19.88
C ALA A 222 7.44 11.73 20.84
N GLY A 223 8.40 12.53 20.34
CA GLY A 223 9.57 12.96 21.13
C GLY A 223 10.62 11.86 21.41
N THR A 224 10.48 10.65 20.86
CA THR A 224 11.42 9.54 21.05
C THR A 224 11.97 9.03 19.72
N ASP A 225 12.76 7.95 19.72
CA ASP A 225 13.12 7.19 18.51
C ASP A 225 12.57 5.76 18.52
N PHE A 226 11.36 5.61 19.08
CA PHE A 226 10.65 4.33 19.16
C PHE A 226 9.43 4.32 18.24
N CYS A 227 9.24 3.20 17.56
CA CYS A 227 8.18 2.97 16.59
C CYS A 227 7.33 1.77 17.05
N LEU A 228 6.03 1.81 16.71
CA LEU A 228 5.15 0.65 16.80
C LEU A 228 5.68 -0.46 15.91
N ASP A 229 5.85 -1.65 16.48
CA ASP A 229 6.51 -2.79 15.86
C ASP A 229 5.63 -4.03 15.97
N ALA A 230 5.36 -4.66 14.83
CA ALA A 230 4.50 -5.85 14.70
C ALA A 230 5.21 -7.18 14.99
N GLY A 231 6.52 -7.17 15.27
CA GLY A 231 7.35 -8.37 15.40
C GLY A 231 7.74 -8.98 14.06
N GLU A 232 8.72 -9.88 14.10
CA GLU A 232 9.25 -10.54 12.90
C GLU A 232 8.23 -11.51 12.28
N ASP A 233 7.42 -12.15 13.13
CA ASP A 233 6.35 -13.07 12.74
C ASP A 233 5.00 -12.36 12.65
N VAL A 234 4.83 -11.55 11.59
CA VAL A 234 3.61 -10.77 11.36
C VAL A 234 2.45 -11.71 10.95
N GLY A 235 1.59 -12.05 11.91
CA GLY A 235 0.40 -12.87 11.70
C GLY A 235 -0.63 -12.71 12.82
N ASN A 236 -1.83 -13.29 12.66
CA ASN A 236 -2.92 -13.12 13.61
C ASN A 236 -2.50 -13.44 15.06
N GLY A 237 -2.70 -12.48 15.95
CA GLY A 237 -2.36 -12.60 17.37
C GLY A 237 -0.93 -12.23 17.72
N ALA A 238 -0.09 -11.79 16.76
CA ALA A 238 1.23 -11.30 17.10
C ALA A 238 1.11 -10.04 17.97
N SER A 239 1.72 -10.07 19.15
CA SER A 239 1.62 -8.97 20.12
C SER A 239 2.39 -7.74 19.66
N MET A 240 1.77 -6.57 19.82
CA MET A 240 2.39 -5.30 19.48
C MET A 240 3.31 -4.82 20.59
N LYS A 241 4.39 -4.15 20.17
CA LYS A 241 5.36 -3.53 21.07
C LYS A 241 5.89 -2.24 20.45
N ILE A 242 6.61 -1.47 21.25
CA ILE A 242 7.54 -0.49 20.70
C ILE A 242 8.94 -1.09 20.56
N TRP A 243 9.65 -0.62 19.54
CA TRP A 243 11.04 -0.92 19.30
C TRP A 243 11.72 0.29 18.69
N GLN A 244 13.04 0.39 18.79
CA GLN A 244 13.81 1.44 18.13
C GLN A 244 13.44 1.49 16.64
N CYS A 245 13.23 2.69 16.12
CA CYS A 245 12.87 2.90 14.74
C CYS A 245 14.03 2.53 13.81
N TYR A 246 13.74 1.76 12.76
CA TYR A 246 14.67 1.50 11.67
C TYR A 246 13.95 1.67 10.33
N GLU A 247 14.51 2.50 9.46
CA GLU A 247 13.93 2.73 8.13
C GLU A 247 13.94 1.43 7.30
N GLY A 248 12.80 1.13 6.67
CA GLY A 248 12.65 0.00 5.76
C GLY A 248 12.41 -1.37 6.42
N LEU A 249 12.28 -1.45 7.75
CA LEU A 249 11.83 -2.69 8.39
C LEU A 249 10.34 -2.94 8.11
N ALA A 250 10.02 -4.11 7.57
CA ALA A 250 8.66 -4.47 7.19
C ALA A 250 7.69 -4.40 8.39
N GLN A 251 8.13 -4.85 9.56
CA GLN A 251 7.34 -4.87 10.80
C GLN A 251 7.17 -3.48 11.46
N GLN A 252 7.80 -2.44 10.93
CA GLN A 252 7.65 -1.04 11.38
C GLN A 252 7.14 -0.11 10.26
N THR A 253 6.90 -0.67 9.07
CA THR A 253 6.35 0.07 7.93
C THR A 253 4.85 -0.17 7.89
N TRP A 254 4.09 0.89 8.13
CA TRP A 254 2.63 0.86 8.22
C TRP A 254 2.00 1.60 7.04
N TYR A 255 0.73 1.33 6.80
CA TYR A 255 -0.11 2.10 5.91
C TYR A 255 -1.38 2.49 6.65
N TYR A 256 -1.57 3.79 6.87
CA TYR A 256 -2.78 4.31 7.50
C TYR A 256 -3.81 4.61 6.42
N THR A 257 -4.80 3.73 6.31
CA THR A 257 -5.86 3.77 5.28
C THR A 257 -6.88 4.87 5.56
N GLU A 258 -7.70 5.24 4.58
CA GLU A 258 -8.77 6.23 4.74
C GLU A 258 -9.94 5.74 5.58
N ASP A 259 -10.18 4.43 5.60
CA ASP A 259 -11.15 3.82 6.49
C ASP A 259 -10.60 3.56 7.90
N ASN A 260 -9.57 4.32 8.29
CA ASN A 260 -9.06 4.38 9.65
C ASN A 260 -8.39 3.08 10.14
N ARG A 261 -7.90 2.21 9.25
CA ARG A 261 -7.09 1.04 9.61
C ARG A 261 -5.61 1.35 9.53
N ILE A 262 -4.84 0.83 10.48
CA ILE A 262 -3.37 0.94 10.49
C ILE A 262 -2.82 -0.45 10.13
N ALA A 263 -2.45 -0.64 8.86
CA ALA A 263 -2.05 -1.95 8.31
C ALA A 263 -0.53 -2.08 8.23
N VAL A 264 0.03 -3.24 8.58
CA VAL A 264 1.43 -3.57 8.29
C VAL A 264 1.57 -3.67 6.78
N GLN A 265 2.43 -2.82 6.20
CA GLN A 265 2.50 -2.64 4.76
C GLN A 265 2.92 -3.94 4.06
N GLY A 266 2.09 -4.41 3.13
CA GLY A 266 2.33 -5.63 2.38
C GLY A 266 2.07 -6.95 3.12
N ALA A 267 1.60 -6.93 4.37
CA ALA A 267 1.33 -8.14 5.16
C ALA A 267 -0.17 -8.53 5.24
N GLY A 268 -1.09 -7.61 4.92
CA GLY A 268 -2.54 -7.85 5.06
C GLY A 268 -3.02 -7.96 6.51
N GLN A 269 -2.23 -7.46 7.46
CA GLN A 269 -2.43 -7.51 8.90
C GLN A 269 -2.63 -6.10 9.44
N CYS A 270 -3.61 -5.89 10.30
CA CYS A 270 -4.00 -4.59 10.85
C CYS A 270 -3.76 -4.53 12.36
N LEU A 271 -3.43 -3.35 12.89
CA LEU A 271 -3.43 -3.07 14.32
C LEU A 271 -4.85 -3.28 14.87
N ASP A 272 -4.99 -4.21 15.80
CA ASP A 272 -6.28 -4.74 16.27
C ASP A 272 -6.30 -4.76 17.80
N VAL A 273 -7.38 -4.22 18.39
CA VAL A 273 -7.63 -4.36 19.82
C VAL A 273 -7.99 -5.81 20.11
N SER A 274 -7.18 -6.49 20.92
CA SER A 274 -7.37 -7.93 21.18
C SER A 274 -8.79 -8.22 21.68
N ARG A 275 -9.53 -9.01 20.90
CA ARG A 275 -10.95 -9.37 21.16
C ARG A 275 -11.91 -8.18 21.23
N GLY A 276 -11.49 -6.97 20.84
CA GLY A 276 -12.28 -5.75 20.99
C GLY A 276 -12.47 -5.32 22.45
N ASP A 277 -11.69 -5.87 23.37
CA ASP A 277 -11.80 -5.56 24.80
C ASP A 277 -11.12 -4.21 25.11
N LEU A 278 -11.90 -3.26 25.61
CA LEU A 278 -11.45 -1.91 25.95
C LEU A 278 -11.07 -1.76 27.43
N THR A 279 -10.92 -2.87 28.16
CA THR A 279 -10.40 -2.85 29.53
C THR A 279 -8.94 -2.38 29.54
N ASP A 280 -8.60 -1.51 30.49
CA ASP A 280 -7.23 -0.97 30.61
C ASP A 280 -6.20 -2.07 30.75
N GLY A 281 -5.10 -1.94 30.02
CA GLY A 281 -4.05 -2.94 29.95
C GLY A 281 -4.32 -4.07 28.95
N ASN A 282 -5.46 -4.11 28.27
CA ASN A 282 -5.66 -5.10 27.21
C ASN A 282 -4.67 -4.86 26.07
N THR A 283 -4.00 -5.91 25.65
CA THR A 283 -2.87 -5.82 24.72
C THR A 283 -3.33 -5.59 23.28
N MET A 284 -2.50 -4.92 22.52
CA MET A 284 -2.68 -4.79 21.07
C MET A 284 -2.09 -5.99 20.34
N GLN A 285 -2.70 -6.36 19.22
CA GLN A 285 -2.21 -7.44 18.35
C GLN A 285 -2.25 -7.01 16.87
N THR A 286 -1.62 -7.79 16.00
CA THR A 286 -2.00 -7.80 14.58
C THR A 286 -3.12 -8.82 14.33
N TRP A 287 -4.02 -8.49 13.41
CA TRP A 287 -5.04 -9.42 12.94
C TRP A 287 -5.41 -9.13 11.48
N ILE A 288 -5.80 -10.16 10.73
CA ILE A 288 -6.12 -10.03 9.30
C ILE A 288 -7.07 -8.85 9.08
N CYS A 289 -6.68 -7.94 8.20
CA CYS A 289 -7.48 -6.75 7.88
C CYS A 289 -8.82 -7.21 7.32
N THR A 290 -9.91 -6.90 8.03
CA THR A 290 -11.26 -7.38 7.69
C THR A 290 -12.23 -6.22 7.63
N ASP A 291 -12.96 -6.09 6.53
CA ASP A 291 -13.96 -5.03 6.40
C ASP A 291 -15.08 -5.22 7.44
N GLY A 292 -15.49 -4.12 8.07
CA GLY A 292 -16.48 -4.15 9.15
C GLY A 292 -15.97 -4.64 10.50
N ASN A 293 -14.71 -5.08 10.62
CA ASN A 293 -14.12 -5.36 11.92
C ASN A 293 -13.78 -4.03 12.64
N THR A 294 -14.64 -3.64 13.57
CA THR A 294 -14.51 -2.39 14.32
C THR A 294 -13.29 -2.34 15.25
N ASN A 295 -12.68 -3.49 15.57
CA ASN A 295 -11.51 -3.56 16.45
C ASN A 295 -10.23 -3.04 15.78
N GLN A 296 -10.28 -2.80 14.46
CA GLN A 296 -9.14 -2.40 13.62
C GLN A 296 -9.20 -0.93 13.21
N ILE A 297 -10.16 -0.18 13.73
CA ILE A 297 -10.48 1.18 13.32
C ILE A 297 -9.98 2.16 14.39
N TRP A 298 -9.20 3.16 13.95
CA TRP A 298 -8.47 4.12 14.78
C TRP A 298 -8.77 5.56 14.34
N ASN A 299 -9.15 6.42 15.28
CA ASN A 299 -9.44 7.84 15.03
C ASN A 299 -8.43 8.77 15.69
#